data_AF-A0A542WZN7-F1
#
_entry.id   AF-A0A542WZN7-F1
#
_cell.length_a   1.000
_cell.length_b   1.000
_cell.length_c   1.000
_cell.angle_alpha   90.00
_cell.angle_beta   90.00
_cell.angle_gamma   90.00
#
_symmetry.space_group_name_H-M   'P 1'
#
loop_
_entity.id
_entity.type
_entity.pdbx_description
1 polymer ?
#
loop_
_entity_poly.entity_id
_entity_poly.type
_entity_poly.pdbx_seq_one_letter_code
_entity_poly.pdbx_strand_id
1 'polypeptide(L)'
;MTEETPAGPVPTPGRYVRAEQVTPPPARAVSDVAVTTYEDLFEVDPRLMERWVLQQEFPNWDSLRIMNARHDHLAWMHRHFADRVVTGSELLDEVEASSTDQPDDGVRPS
;
A
#
# COMPACT_ATOMS: atom_id res chain seq x y z
N MET A 1 -30.59 -11.42 18.13
CA MET A 1 -29.54 -11.49 17.09
C MET A 1 -29.99 -10.55 15.99
N THR A 2 -29.53 -9.31 16.04
CA THR A 2 -29.70 -8.29 15.00
C THR A 2 -28.64 -7.24 15.28
N GLU A 3 -27.48 -7.39 14.65
CA GLU A 3 -26.51 -6.29 14.53
C GLU A 3 -26.92 -5.49 13.30
N GLU A 4 -27.51 -4.32 13.55
CA GLU A 4 -27.70 -3.30 12.54
C GLU A 4 -26.36 -2.57 12.42
N THR A 5 -25.56 -2.90 11.40
CA THR A 5 -24.41 -2.07 11.01
C THR A 5 -24.97 -0.79 10.41
N PRO A 6 -24.75 0.40 11.00
CA PRO A 6 -25.01 1.63 10.26
C PRO A 6 -23.92 1.73 9.19
N ALA A 7 -24.28 1.42 7.95
CA ALA A 7 -23.48 1.81 6.80
C ALA A 7 -23.45 3.34 6.79
N GLY A 8 -22.36 3.91 7.32
CA GLY A 8 -22.04 5.32 7.10
C GLY A 8 -22.00 5.62 5.60
N PRO A 9 -22.19 6.88 5.20
CA PRO A 9 -22.24 7.24 3.79
C PRO A 9 -20.98 6.76 3.08
N VAL A 10 -21.14 5.99 2.01
CA VAL A 10 -20.05 5.64 1.12
C VAL A 10 -19.65 6.94 0.39
N PRO A 11 -18.42 7.44 0.57
CA PRO A 11 -18.00 8.69 -0.06
C PRO A 11 -18.13 8.58 -1.58
N THR A 12 -18.75 9.59 -2.20
CA THR A 12 -18.87 9.64 -3.67
C THR A 12 -17.50 9.92 -4.27
N PRO A 13 -16.98 9.07 -5.17
CA PRO A 13 -15.67 9.30 -5.78
C PRO A 13 -15.63 10.64 -6.53
N GLY A 14 -14.60 11.44 -6.25
CA GLY A 14 -14.32 12.70 -6.96
C GLY A 14 -14.97 13.98 -6.40
N ARG A 15 -15.84 13.92 -5.38
CA ARG A 15 -16.41 15.12 -4.75
C ARG A 15 -15.72 15.45 -3.43
N TYR A 16 -15.28 16.69 -3.26
CA TYR A 16 -14.72 17.12 -1.97
C TYR A 16 -15.83 17.24 -0.91
N VAL A 17 -15.72 16.49 0.19
CA VAL A 17 -16.62 16.57 1.36
C VAL A 17 -15.75 16.80 2.59
N ARG A 18 -15.75 18.04 3.08
CA ARG A 18 -14.86 18.48 4.18
C ARG A 18 -14.90 17.56 5.40
N ALA A 19 -16.09 17.14 5.83
CA ALA A 19 -16.25 16.28 7.02
C ALA A 19 -15.60 14.89 6.84
N GLU A 20 -15.61 14.36 5.61
CA GLU A 20 -15.07 13.02 5.29
C GLU A 20 -13.59 13.05 4.93
N GLN A 21 -13.06 14.23 4.59
CA GLN A 21 -11.74 14.38 3.97
C GLN A 21 -10.76 15.25 4.78
N VAL A 22 -11.15 15.69 5.97
CA VAL A 22 -10.25 16.41 6.90
C VAL A 22 -9.65 15.47 7.93
N THR A 23 -10.44 14.53 8.46
CA THR A 23 -9.99 13.61 9.53
C THR A 23 -10.07 12.16 9.02
N PRO A 24 -8.97 11.40 9.09
CA PRO A 24 -8.99 9.99 8.71
C PRO A 24 -9.73 9.14 9.76
N PRO A 25 -10.26 7.97 9.38
CA PRO A 25 -10.71 6.96 10.32
C PRO A 25 -9.59 6.53 11.28
N PRO A 26 -9.93 5.97 12.46
CA PRO A 26 -8.93 5.39 13.36
C PRO A 26 -8.14 4.28 12.66
N ALA A 27 -6.82 4.30 12.83
CA ALA A 27 -5.95 3.28 12.25
C ALA A 27 -6.15 1.92 12.96
N ARG A 28 -6.15 0.86 12.15
CA ARG A 28 -6.17 -0.54 12.59
C ARG A 28 -4.80 -1.18 12.32
N ALA A 29 -4.27 -1.92 13.29
CA ALA A 29 -3.06 -2.71 13.08
C ALA A 29 -3.33 -3.85 12.07
N VAL A 30 -2.39 -4.03 11.13
CA VAL A 30 -2.39 -5.12 10.15
C VAL A 30 -1.29 -6.12 10.47
N SER A 31 -0.14 -5.63 10.93
CA SER A 31 1.00 -6.42 11.39
C SER A 31 1.79 -5.63 12.43
N ASP A 32 2.89 -6.19 12.92
CA ASP A 32 3.82 -5.50 13.84
C ASP A 32 4.50 -4.26 13.20
N VAL A 33 4.44 -4.14 11.86
CA VAL A 33 5.09 -3.05 11.12
C VAL A 33 4.13 -2.12 10.39
N ALA A 34 2.88 -2.53 10.19
CA ALA A 34 1.95 -1.82 9.32
C ALA A 34 0.58 -1.61 9.96
N VAL A 35 0.03 -0.42 9.72
CA VAL A 35 -1.33 0.01 10.08
C VAL A 35 -2.12 0.38 8.82
N THR A 36 -3.44 0.45 8.95
CA THR A 36 -4.35 0.82 7.85
C THR A 36 -5.49 1.69 8.35
N THR A 37 -5.84 2.73 7.60
CA THR A 37 -7.01 3.59 7.84
C THR A 37 -8.11 3.36 6.81
N TYR A 38 -7.77 2.85 5.62
CA TYR A 38 -8.69 2.52 4.53
C TYR A 38 -8.29 1.23 3.85
N GLU A 39 -9.25 0.57 3.20
CA GLU A 39 -8.98 -0.60 2.36
C GLU A 39 -7.89 -0.29 1.32
N ASP A 40 -6.93 -1.20 1.17
CA ASP A 40 -5.75 -1.11 0.30
C ASP A 40 -4.77 0.04 0.60
N LEU A 41 -4.93 0.77 1.72
CA LEU A 41 -3.93 1.74 2.20
C LEU A 41 -3.18 1.16 3.41
N PHE A 42 -1.91 0.87 3.22
CA PHE A 42 -1.02 0.36 4.26
C PHE A 42 0.11 1.37 4.52
N GLU A 43 0.25 1.77 5.78
CA GLU A 43 1.26 2.72 6.22
C GLU A 43 2.14 2.04 7.28
N VAL A 44 3.42 2.41 7.35
CA VAL A 44 4.31 1.94 8.42
C VAL A 44 3.80 2.50 9.75
N ASP A 45 3.78 1.70 10.82
CA ASP A 45 3.39 2.18 12.15
C ASP A 45 4.26 3.41 12.52
N PRO A 46 3.67 4.59 12.77
CA PRO A 46 4.41 5.81 13.10
C PRO A 46 5.38 5.65 14.27
N ARG A 47 5.11 4.75 15.21
CA ARG A 47 5.98 4.43 16.35
C ARG A 47 7.35 3.90 15.94
N LEU A 48 7.44 3.29 14.76
CA LEU A 48 8.69 2.76 14.21
C LEU A 48 9.52 3.84 13.51
N MET A 49 8.95 5.02 13.28
CA MET A 49 9.56 6.09 12.47
C MET A 49 10.02 7.31 13.29
N GLU A 50 9.88 7.29 14.63
CA GLU A 50 10.10 8.46 15.49
C GLU A 50 11.55 9.00 15.53
N ARG A 51 12.56 8.17 15.26
CA ARG A 51 13.98 8.53 15.48
C ARG A 51 14.68 9.16 14.28
N TRP A 52 14.45 8.62 13.09
CA TRP A 52 15.27 8.94 11.90
C TRP A 52 14.46 9.53 10.75
N VAL A 53 13.12 9.37 10.75
CA VAL A 53 12.26 9.81 9.66
C VAL A 53 11.05 10.52 10.25
N LEU A 54 11.13 11.84 10.35
CA LEU A 54 9.98 12.65 10.77
C LEU A 54 8.85 12.51 9.75
N GLN A 55 7.71 12.03 10.21
CA GLN A 55 6.50 11.94 9.39
C GLN A 55 5.93 13.33 9.13
N GLN A 56 5.65 13.64 7.88
CA GLN A 56 4.88 14.83 7.54
C GLN A 56 3.41 14.55 7.79
N GLU A 57 2.69 15.50 8.39
CA GLU A 57 1.24 15.41 8.50
C GLU A 57 0.61 15.62 7.13
N PHE A 58 0.06 14.54 6.56
CA PHE A 58 -0.73 14.61 5.34
C PHE A 58 -2.21 14.79 5.67
N PRO A 59 -2.89 15.78 5.06
CA PRO A 59 -4.32 15.91 5.24
C PRO A 59 -5.04 14.75 4.54
N ASN A 60 -6.09 14.23 5.18
CA ASN A 60 -6.81 13.03 4.74
C ASN A 60 -7.31 13.09 3.27
N TRP A 61 -7.69 14.27 2.78
CA TRP A 61 -8.12 14.47 1.40
C TRP A 61 -7.03 14.10 0.38
N ASP A 62 -5.76 14.23 0.75
CA ASP A 62 -4.65 13.94 -0.15
C ASP A 62 -4.45 12.42 -0.29
N SER A 63 -4.53 11.67 0.81
CA SER A 63 -4.58 10.19 0.78
C SER A 63 -5.75 9.70 -0.08
N LEU A 64 -6.95 10.26 0.12
CA LEU A 64 -8.13 9.91 -0.68
C LEU A 64 -7.97 10.29 -2.16
N ARG A 65 -7.33 11.42 -2.47
CA ARG A 65 -7.03 11.82 -3.85
C ARG A 65 -6.10 10.80 -4.52
N ILE A 66 -5.02 10.40 -3.84
CA ILE A 66 -4.08 9.40 -4.34
C ILE A 66 -4.78 8.06 -4.56
N MET A 67 -5.53 7.59 -3.56
CA MET A 67 -6.26 6.32 -3.64
C MET A 67 -7.26 6.30 -4.80
N ASN A 68 -8.02 7.38 -5.02
CA ASN A 68 -8.99 7.45 -6.11
C ASN A 68 -8.33 7.56 -7.50
N ALA A 69 -7.14 8.17 -7.59
CA ALA A 69 -6.44 8.36 -8.86
C ALA A 69 -5.47 7.21 -9.21
N ARG A 70 -5.21 6.28 -8.29
CA ARG A 70 -4.11 5.28 -8.41
C ARG A 70 -4.17 4.46 -9.69
N HIS A 71 -5.36 3.96 -10.07
CA HIS A 71 -5.52 3.10 -11.23
C HIS A 71 -5.37 3.86 -12.53
N ASP A 72 -5.92 5.07 -12.61
CA ASP A 72 -5.78 5.94 -13.78
C ASP A 72 -4.32 6.34 -14.01
N HIS A 73 -3.61 6.66 -12.92
CA HIS A 73 -2.20 6.97 -12.97
C HIS A 73 -1.36 5.78 -13.45
N LEU A 74 -1.57 4.58 -12.89
CA LEU A 74 -0.86 3.37 -13.33
C LEU A 74 -1.18 3.02 -14.79
N ALA A 75 -2.44 3.12 -15.21
CA ALA A 75 -2.83 2.89 -16.60
C ALA A 75 -2.14 3.88 -17.56
N TRP A 76 -2.00 5.14 -17.14
CA TRP A 76 -1.24 6.13 -17.90
C TRP A 76 0.25 5.78 -17.96
N MET A 77 0.88 5.44 -16.84
CA MET A 77 2.28 5.02 -16.77
C MET A 77 2.56 3.82 -17.69
N HIS A 78 1.71 2.79 -17.63
CA HIS A 78 1.85 1.60 -18.46
C HIS A 78 1.76 1.91 -19.95
N ARG A 79 0.83 2.78 -20.37
CA ARG A 79 0.69 3.15 -21.78
C ARG A 79 1.87 3.95 -22.34
N HIS A 80 2.55 4.74 -21.51
CA HIS A 80 3.53 5.71 -22.00
C HIS A 80 4.98 5.31 -21.75
N PHE A 81 5.23 4.50 -20.71
CA PHE A 81 6.59 4.22 -20.27
C PHE A 81 6.94 2.74 -20.14
N ALA A 82 5.96 1.84 -20.02
CA ALA A 82 6.26 0.42 -19.85
C ALA A 82 6.34 -0.29 -21.21
N ASP A 83 7.49 -0.90 -21.50
CA ASP A 83 7.61 -1.87 -22.60
C ASP A 83 6.90 -3.19 -22.24
N ARG A 84 6.97 -3.59 -20.96
CA ARG A 84 6.29 -4.76 -20.40
C ARG A 84 5.87 -4.51 -18.95
N VAL A 85 4.72 -5.06 -18.57
CA VAL A 85 4.22 -5.09 -17.18
C VAL A 85 4.19 -6.56 -16.73
N VAL A 86 4.75 -6.84 -15.55
CA VAL A 86 4.77 -8.18 -14.94
C VAL A 86 4.17 -8.13 -13.55
N THR A 87 3.57 -9.24 -13.12
CA THR A 87 3.07 -9.35 -11.75
C THR A 87 4.20 -9.61 -10.75
N GLY A 88 3.97 -9.31 -9.48
CA GLY A 88 4.92 -9.65 -8.42
C GLY A 88 5.18 -11.17 -8.32
N SER A 89 4.17 -11.99 -8.60
CA SER A 89 4.31 -13.45 -8.63
C SER A 89 5.23 -13.92 -9.75
N GLU A 90 5.09 -13.38 -10.96
CA GLU A 90 6.02 -13.69 -12.07
C GLU A 90 7.47 -13.34 -11.71
N LEU A 91 7.69 -12.23 -11.01
CA LEU A 91 9.03 -11.85 -10.54
C LEU A 91 9.56 -12.81 -9.48
N LEU A 92 8.72 -13.30 -8.58
CA LEU A 92 9.13 -14.26 -7.56
C LEU A 92 9.50 -15.61 -8.19
N ASP A 93 8.72 -16.08 -9.16
CA ASP A 93 9.00 -17.31 -9.90
C ASP A 93 10.36 -17.23 -10.63
N GLU A 94 10.69 -16.07 -11.21
CA GLU A 94 11.99 -15.83 -11.85
C GLU A 94 13.15 -15.87 -10.85
N VAL A 95 12.98 -15.25 -9.68
CA VAL A 95 14.00 -15.25 -8.62
C VAL A 95 14.23 -16.66 -8.08
N GLU A 96 13.18 -17.44 -7.83
CA GLU A 96 13.28 -18.84 -7.39
C GLU A 96 13.94 -19.74 -8.44
N ALA A 97 13.60 -19.55 -9.72
CA ALA A 97 14.26 -20.25 -10.82
C ALA A 97 15.76 -19.92 -10.89
N SER A 98 16.13 -18.64 -10.71
CA SER A 98 17.53 -18.19 -10.77
C SER A 98 18.39 -18.67 -9.59
N SER A 99 17.79 -18.82 -8.40
CA SER A 99 18.48 -19.27 -7.18
C SER A 99 18.75 -20.79 -7.17
N THR A 100 18.06 -21.54 -8.02
CA THR A 100 18.31 -22.98 -8.23
C THR A 100 19.51 -23.24 -9.16
N ASP A 101 19.95 -22.25 -9.95
CA ASP A 101 21.05 -22.36 -10.92
C ASP A 101 22.43 -21.96 -10.35
N GLN A 102 22.51 -21.59 -9.07
CA GLN A 102 23.80 -21.31 -8.43
C GLN A 102 24.47 -22.64 -8.02
N PRO A 103 25.58 -23.06 -8.66
CA PRO A 103 26.32 -24.23 -8.21
C PRO A 103 26.86 -23.98 -6.80
N ASP A 104 26.72 -24.99 -5.94
CA ASP A 104 27.34 -25.09 -4.61
C ASP A 104 28.84 -24.83 -4.71
N ASP A 105 29.28 -23.58 -4.51
CA ASP A 105 30.69 -23.25 -4.32
C ASP A 105 31.08 -23.75 -2.93
N GLY A 106 31.35 -25.04 -2.86
CA GLY A 106 31.58 -25.80 -1.64
C GLY A 106 32.74 -25.23 -0.82
N VAL A 107 32.45 -24.28 0.05
CA VAL A 107 33.35 -23.87 1.12
C VAL A 107 33.29 -24.95 2.19
N ARG A 108 34.21 -25.91 2.11
CA ARG A 108 34.46 -26.86 3.19
C ARG A 108 35.03 -26.12 4.40
N PRO A 109 34.43 -26.22 5.59
CA PRO A 109 35.06 -25.72 6.81
C PRO A 109 36.29 -26.57 7.12
N SER A 110 37.43 -25.89 7.33
CA SER A 110 38.67 -26.49 7.86
C SER A 110 38.54 -26.80 9.36
#